data_AF-A0A9D1G6W7-F1
#
_entry.id   AF-A0A9D1G6W7-F1
#
_cell.length_a   1.000
_cell.length_b   1.000
_cell.length_c   1.000
_cell.angle_alpha   90.00
_cell.angle_beta   90.00
_cell.angle_gamma   90.00
#
_symmetry.space_group_name_H-M   'P 1'
#
loop_
_entity.id
_entity.type
_entity.pdbx_description
1 polymer ?
#
loop_
_entity_poly.entity_id
_entity_poly.type
_entity_poly.pdbx_seq_one_letter_code
_entity_poly.pdbx_strand_id
1 'polypeptide(L)' 'MILLQLFWEFLKIGLFSVGGGMATLPFLYDLSDSTGWFTYAQLADMLAVSESTPGPVGIN' A
#
# COMPACT_ATOMS: atom_id res chain seq x y z
N MET A 1 14.19 -14.09 -7.77
CA MET A 1 14.79 -13.08 -6.88
C MET A 1 13.71 -12.25 -6.19
N ILE A 2 12.79 -12.90 -5.48
CA ILE A 2 11.57 -12.23 -4.96
C ILE A 2 11.87 -11.17 -3.90
N LEU A 3 12.90 -11.38 -3.06
CA LEU A 3 13.28 -10.43 -2.02
C LEU A 3 13.76 -9.08 -2.57
N LEU A 4 14.49 -9.11 -3.69
CA LEU A 4 14.98 -7.89 -4.33
C LEU A 4 13.85 -7.13 -5.03
N GLN A 5 12.89 -7.86 -5.60
CA GLN A 5 11.67 -7.27 -6.17
C GLN A 5 10.80 -6.63 -5.08
N LEU A 6 10.55 -7.34 -3.98
CA LEU A 6 9.83 -6.77 -2.83
C LEU A 6 10.53 -5.49 -2.34
N PHE A 7 11.83 -5.56 -2.09
CA PHE A 7 12.60 -4.38 -1.66
C PHE A 7 12.43 -3.21 -2.63
N TRP A 8 12.56 -3.45 -3.93
CA TRP A 8 12.46 -2.41 -4.94
C TRP A 8 11.06 -1.79 -5.06
N GLU A 9 10.02 -2.63 -5.05
CA GLU A 9 8.63 -2.15 -5.12
C GLU A 9 8.27 -1.31 -3.88
N PHE A 10 8.55 -1.82 -2.68
CA PHE A 10 8.25 -1.08 -1.46
C PHE A 10 9.13 0.17 -1.27
N LEU A 11 10.38 0.17 -1.75
CA LEU A 11 11.24 1.35 -1.75
C LEU A 11 10.65 2.47 -2.62
N LYS A 12 10.20 2.15 -3.85
CA LYS A 12 9.55 3.12 -4.74
C LYS A 12 8.30 3.70 -4.10
N ILE A 13 7.41 2.83 -3.60
CA ILE A 13 6.14 3.25 -2.97
C ILE A 13 6.43 4.18 -1.77
N GLY A 14 7.39 3.81 -0.91
CA GLY A 14 7.78 4.62 0.24
C GLY A 14 8.37 5.99 -0.13
N LEU A 15 9.16 6.06 -1.21
CA LEU A 15 9.79 7.31 -1.65
C LEU A 15 8.79 8.32 -2.23
N PHE A 16 7.74 7.84 -2.91
CA PHE A 16 6.76 8.68 -3.58
C PHE A 16 5.45 8.88 -2.80
N SER A 17 5.28 8.19 -1.67
CA SER A 17 4.11 8.35 -0.79
C SER A 17 4.20 9.56 0.15
N VAL A 18 4.37 10.75 -0.43
CA VAL A 18 4.36 12.02 0.33
C VAL A 18 2.89 12.48 0.46
N GLY A 19 2.29 12.28 1.64
CA GLY A 19 0.87 12.62 1.88
C GLY A 19 0.08 11.63 2.75
N GLY A 20 0.72 10.62 3.34
CA GLY A 20 0.08 9.65 4.23
C GLY A 20 -0.59 8.47 3.49
N GLY A 21 -1.44 7.72 4.21
CA GLY A 21 -2.03 6.47 3.72
C GLY A 21 -2.96 6.60 2.52
N MET A 22 -3.54 7.77 2.26
CA MET A 22 -4.36 7.98 1.05
C MET A 22 -3.50 8.22 -0.20
N ALA A 23 -2.28 8.75 -0.04
CA ALA A 23 -1.35 8.99 -1.13
C ALA A 23 -0.66 7.69 -1.60
N THR A 24 -0.58 6.65 -0.75
CA THR A 24 -0.05 5.33 -1.13
C THR A 24 -0.99 4.54 -2.03
N LEU A 25 -2.31 4.75 -1.94
CA LEU A 25 -3.31 3.86 -2.55
C LEU A 25 -3.13 3.67 -4.07
N PRO A 26 -2.91 4.72 -4.89
CA PRO A 26 -2.69 4.54 -6.33
C PRO A 26 -1.51 3.62 -6.65
N PHE A 27 -0.44 3.68 -5.86
CA PHE A 27 0.72 2.80 -6.05
C PHE A 27 0.43 1.35 -5.66
N LEU A 28 -0.44 1.12 -4.68
CA LEU A 28 -0.84 -0.23 -4.27
C LEU A 28 -1.78 -0.89 -5.30
N TYR A 29 -2.65 -0.12 -5.95
CA TYR A 29 -3.42 -0.61 -7.09
C TYR A 29 -2.52 -1.00 -8.27
N ASP A 30 -1.55 -0.15 -8.63
CA ASP A 30 -0.57 -0.47 -9.68
C ASP A 30 0.30 -1.69 -9.33
N LEU A 31 0.66 -1.85 -8.05
CA LEU A 31 1.36 -3.04 -7.57
C LEU A 31 0.49 -4.29 -7.69
N SER A 32 -0.80 -4.21 -7.38
CA SER A 32 -1.77 -5.30 -7.55
C SER A 32 -1.86 -5.72 -9.01
N ASP A 33 -1.96 -4.77 -9.94
CA ASP A 33 -2.06 -5.04 -11.38
C ASP A 33 -0.77 -5.63 -11.97
N SER A 34 0.38 -5.09 -11.57
CA SER A 34 1.68 -5.49 -12.12
C SER A 34 2.20 -6.81 -11.55
N THR A 35 1.88 -7.13 -10.29
CA THR A 35 2.44 -8.32 -9.61
C THR A 35 1.43 -9.42 -9.34
N GLY A 36 0.13 -9.09 -9.25
CA GLY A 36 -0.91 -10.03 -8.84
C GLY A 36 -0.76 -10.55 -7.40
N TRP A 37 0.05 -9.91 -6.55
CA TRP A 37 0.31 -10.38 -5.18
C TRP A 37 -0.92 -10.34 -4.28
N PHE A 38 -1.85 -9.43 -4.56
CA PHE A 38 -3.12 -9.28 -3.87
C PHE A 38 -4.15 -8.72 -4.85
N THR A 39 -5.43 -8.95 -4.56
CA THR A 39 -6.56 -8.39 -5.30
C THR A 39 -6.99 -7.04 -4.72
N TYR A 40 -7.77 -6.27 -5.47
CA TYR A 40 -8.32 -5.01 -4.97
C TYR A 40 -9.23 -5.20 -3.75
N ALA A 41 -9.96 -6.32 -3.68
CA ALA A 41 -10.78 -6.65 -2.51
C ALA A 41 -9.90 -6.87 -1.27
N GLN A 42 -8.79 -7.61 -1.42
CA GLN A 42 -7.83 -7.79 -0.33
C GLN A 42 -7.17 -6.48 0.09
N LEU A 43 -6.89 -5.57 -0.86
CA LEU A 43 -6.38 -4.23 -0.53
C LEU A 43 -7.39 -3.43 0.30
N ALA A 44 -8.67 -3.48 -0.04
CA ALA A 44 -9.74 -2.84 0.72
C ALA A 44 -9.87 -3.43 2.13
N ASP A 45 -9.78 -4.75 2.27
CA ASP A 45 -9.80 -5.43 3.57
C ASP A 45 -8.58 -5.02 4.42
N MET A 46 -7.39 -4.95 3.83
CA MET A 46 -6.17 -4.50 4.52
C MET A 46 -6.28 -3.06 5.01
N LEU A 47 -6.90 -2.17 4.22
CA LEU A 47 -7.16 -0.79 4.61
C LEU A 47 -8.15 -0.74 5.77
N ALA A 48 -9.28 -1.45 5.67
CA ALA A 48 -10.29 -1.50 6.73
C ALA A 48 -9.71 -2.01 8.06
N VAL A 49 -8.86 -3.03 8.01
CA VAL A 49 -8.14 -3.54 9.19
C VAL A 49 -7.16 -2.49 9.73
N SER A 50 -6.42 -1.80 8.85
CA SER A 50 -5.44 -0.79 9.25
C SER A 50 -6.09 0.42 9.94
N GLU A 51 -7.26 0.85 9.47
CA GLU A 51 -8.07 1.91 10.10
C GLU A 51 -8.78 1.44 11.38
N SER A 52 -9.02 0.12 11.54
CA SER A 52 -9.63 -0.44 12.75
C SER A 52 -8.67 -0.50 13.94
N THR A 53 -7.36 -0.53 13.67
CA THR A 53 -6.33 -0.37 14.71
C THR A 53 -6.12 1.12 14.97
N PRO A 54 -6.15 1.61 16.23
CA PRO A 54 -5.96 3.02 16.49
C PRO A 54 -4.53 3.43 16.07
N GLY A 55 -4.42 4.06 14.90
CA GLY A 55 -3.18 4.49 14.26
C GLY A 55 -3.43 5.75 13.42
N PRO A 56 -2.41 6.59 13.18
CA PRO A 56 -2.56 8.01 12.91
C PRO A 56 -2.85 8.28 11.42
N VAL A 57 -3.98 7.83 10.91
CA VAL A 57 -4.59 8.55 9.79
C VAL A 57 -5.33 9.73 10.42
N GLY A 58 -4.55 10.80 10.66
CA GLY A 58 -5.02 12.07 11.20
C GLY A 58 -6.03 12.69 10.24
N ILE A 59 -7.30 12.33 10.41
CA ILE A 59 -8.47 12.93 9.76
C ILE A 59 -8.94 14.19 10.50
N ASN A 60 -8.05 14.92 11.18
CA ASN A 60 -8.39 16.21 11.80
C ASN A 60 -7.59 17.36 11.19
#